data_AF-A0A4P8WCL2-F1
#
_entry.id   AF-A0A4P8WCL2-F1
#
_cell.length_a   1.000
_cell.length_b   1.000
_cell.length_c   1.000
_cell.angle_alpha   90.00
_cell.angle_beta   90.00
_cell.angle_gamma   90.00
#
_symmetry.space_group_name_H-M   'P 1'
#
loop_
_entity.id
_entity.type
_entity.pdbx_description
1 polymer ?
#
loop_
_entity_poly.entity_id
_entity_poly.type
_entity_poly.pdbx_seq_one_letter_code
_entity_poly.pdbx_strand_id
1 'polypeptide(L)' 'MKKVVLMALALGLSLPAMASEKVIDMYKSENCGCCSLWGKAMEKDGFEVRTHVMNDQALSALKEK' A
#
# COMPACT_ATOMS: atom_id res chain seq x y z
N MET A 1 17.23 36.43 -20.04
CA MET A 1 17.35 35.77 -18.71
C MET A 1 16.02 35.23 -18.18
N LYS A 2 14.94 36.03 -18.07
CA LYS A 2 13.61 35.54 -17.60
C LYS A 2 13.06 34.31 -18.36
N LYS A 3 13.23 34.26 -19.68
CA LYS A 3 12.75 33.14 -20.52
C LYS A 3 13.49 31.82 -20.26
N VAL A 4 14.76 31.89 -19.85
CA VAL A 4 15.59 30.71 -19.54
C VAL A 4 15.18 30.13 -18.18
N VAL A 5 14.88 30.99 -17.21
CA VAL A 5 14.37 30.59 -15.88
C VAL A 5 13.01 29.89 -16.00
N LEU A 6 12.12 30.39 -16.85
CA LEU A 6 10.80 29.80 -17.07
C LEU A 6 10.86 28.41 -17.71
N MET A 7 11.80 28.17 -18.64
CA MET A 7 11.97 26.85 -19.24
C MET A 7 12.60 25.83 -18.28
N ALA A 8 13.56 26.25 -17.45
CA ALA A 8 14.15 25.36 -16.44
C ALA A 8 13.13 24.89 -15.39
N LEU A 9 12.15 25.73 -15.04
CA LEU A 9 11.09 25.38 -14.08
C LEU A 9 10.10 24.36 -14.66
N ALA A 10 9.81 24.43 -15.96
CA ALA A 10 8.90 23.49 -16.63
C ALA A 10 9.49 22.06 -16.74
N LEU A 11 10.82 21.94 -16.84
CA LEU A 11 11.52 20.65 -16.93
C LEU A 11 11.74 19.99 -15.55
N GLY A 12 11.69 20.74 -14.45
CA GLY A 12 11.89 20.21 -13.10
C GLY A 12 10.65 19.52 -12.49
N LEU A 13 9.48 19.66 -13.09
CA LEU A 13 8.20 19.15 -12.55
C LEU A 13 7.84 17.73 -13.02
N SER A 14 8.54 17.17 -14.00
CA SER A 14 8.23 15.85 -14.58
C SER A 14 9.05 14.70 -13.98
N LEU A 15 9.37 14.76 -12.68
CA LEU A 15 9.96 13.62 -12.00
C LEU A 15 8.97 12.46 -12.06
N PRO A 16 9.34 11.29 -12.61
CA PRO A 16 8.48 10.12 -12.57
C PRO A 16 8.21 9.79 -11.10
N ALA A 17 6.92 9.77 -10.73
CA ALA A 17 6.52 9.27 -9.44
C ALA A 17 6.89 7.79 -9.38
N MET A 18 7.91 7.46 -8.58
CA MET A 18 8.23 6.07 -8.26
C MET A 18 7.04 5.52 -7.47
N ALA A 19 6.19 4.73 -8.13
CA ALA A 19 5.11 4.03 -7.46
C ALA A 19 5.72 3.00 -6.51
N SER A 20 5.38 3.10 -5.23
CA SER A 20 5.74 2.07 -4.25
C SER A 20 5.22 0.72 -4.70
N GLU A 21 5.96 -0.34 -4.40
CA GLU A 21 5.54 -1.72 -4.63
C GLU A 21 4.17 -1.93 -4.00
N LYS A 22 3.21 -2.47 -4.77
CA LYS A 22 1.81 -2.62 -4.36
C LYS A 22 1.61 -3.85 -3.46
N VAL A 23 2.45 -4.02 -2.44
CA VAL A 23 2.40 -5.18 -1.55
C VAL A 23 1.70 -4.80 -0.25
N ILE A 24 0.75 -5.63 0.19
CA ILE A 24 0.02 -5.48 1.46
C ILE A 24 0.24 -6.74 2.29
N ASP A 25 0.84 -6.59 3.47
CA ASP A 25 0.82 -7.64 4.50
C ASP A 25 -0.45 -7.54 5.33
N MET A 26 -1.39 -8.46 5.07
CA MET A 26 -2.65 -8.52 5.80
C MET A 26 -2.57 -9.53 6.95
N TYR A 27 -2.56 -9.02 8.17
CA TYR A 27 -2.67 -9.81 9.38
C TYR A 27 -4.13 -9.95 9.80
N LYS A 28 -4.64 -11.17 9.92
CA LYS A 28 -6.05 -11.42 10.27
C LYS A 28 -6.23 -12.61 11.22
N SER A 29 -7.35 -12.60 11.95
CA SER A 29 -7.77 -13.76 12.72
C SER A 29 -8.41 -14.82 11.83
N GLU A 30 -8.36 -16.09 12.24
CA GLU A 30 -8.99 -17.21 11.53
C GLU A 30 -10.48 -16.93 11.22
N ASN A 31 -11.16 -16.24 12.13
CA ASN A 31 -12.61 -16.03 12.07
C ASN A 31 -13.01 -14.75 11.32
N CYS A 32 -12.06 -13.96 10.78
CA CYS A 32 -12.39 -12.72 10.08
C CYS A 32 -12.72 -12.96 8.59
N GLY A 33 -13.94 -13.40 8.28
CA GLY A 33 -14.37 -13.62 6.89
C GLY A 33 -14.36 -12.35 6.02
N CYS A 34 -14.72 -11.19 6.60
CA CYS A 34 -14.71 -9.91 5.88
C CYS A 34 -13.29 -9.45 5.50
N CYS A 35 -12.27 -9.74 6.33
CA CYS A 35 -10.87 -9.46 6.00
C CYS A 35 -10.44 -10.19 4.72
N SER A 36 -10.88 -11.45 4.56
CA SER A 36 -10.57 -12.23 3.35
C SER A 36 -11.26 -11.67 2.10
N LEU A 37 -12.48 -11.15 2.23
CA LEU A 37 -13.16 -10.49 1.10
C LEU A 37 -12.47 -9.18 0.71
N TRP A 38 -12.02 -8.40 1.71
CA TRP A 38 -11.26 -7.19 1.47
C TRP A 38 -9.93 -7.47 0.77
N GLY A 39 -9.17 -8.47 1.23
CA GLY A 39 -7.94 -8.89 0.57
C GLY A 39 -8.14 -9.23 -0.91
N LYS A 40 -9.19 -9.99 -1.24
CA LYS A 40 -9.56 -10.30 -2.64
C LYS A 40 -9.89 -9.06 -3.48
N ALA A 41 -10.53 -8.06 -2.88
CA ALA A 41 -10.80 -6.81 -3.57
C ALA A 41 -9.50 -6.04 -3.86
N MET A 42 -8.57 -6.00 -2.91
CA MET A 42 -7.26 -5.37 -3.11
C MET A 42 -6.42 -6.09 -4.18
N GLU A 43 -6.45 -7.43 -4.20
CA GLU A 43 -5.82 -8.22 -5.26
C GLU A 43 -6.36 -7.85 -6.65
N LYS A 44 -7.69 -7.68 -6.76
CA LYS A 44 -8.34 -7.24 -8.01
C LYS A 44 -7.91 -5.83 -8.44
N ASP A 45 -7.57 -4.95 -7.50
CA ASP A 45 -7.04 -3.61 -7.77
C ASP A 45 -5.53 -3.61 -8.10
N GLY A 46 -4.93 -4.81 -8.19
CA GLY A 46 -3.55 -5.02 -8.60
C GLY A 46 -2.53 -4.92 -7.48
N PHE A 47 -2.95 -5.15 -6.23
CA PHE A 47 -2.05 -5.32 -5.10
C PHE A 47 -1.67 -6.80 -4.92
N GLU A 48 -0.45 -7.06 -4.48
CA GLU A 48 -0.04 -8.35 -3.94
C GLU A 48 -0.42 -8.40 -2.46
N VAL A 49 -1.36 -9.26 -2.08
CA VAL A 49 -1.81 -9.37 -0.68
C VAL A 49 -1.22 -10.62 -0.03
N ARG A 50 -0.28 -10.42 0.90
CA ARG A 50 0.33 -11.48 1.71
C ARG A 50 -0.48 -11.67 2.97
N THR A 51 -1.22 -12.76 3.05
CA THR A 51 -2.12 -13.03 4.20
C THR A 51 -1.40 -13.81 5.29
N HIS A 52 -1.36 -13.24 6.49
CA HIS A 52 -0.83 -13.85 7.71
C HIS A 52 -1.99 -14.14 8.66
N VAL A 53 -2.33 -15.41 8.82
CA VAL A 53 -3.40 -15.86 9.73
C VAL A 53 -2.81 -16.14 11.11
N MET A 54 -3.44 -15.62 12.16
CA MET A 54 -3.01 -15.83 13.54
C MET A 54 -4.20 -15.81 14.51
N ASN A 55 -3.97 -16.21 15.76
CA ASN A 55 -4.99 -16.12 16.79
C ASN A 55 -5.21 -14.67 17.26
N ASP A 56 -6.33 -14.42 17.95
CA ASP A 56 -6.74 -13.08 18.38
C ASP A 56 -5.77 -12.45 19.39
N GLN A 57 -5.12 -13.25 20.23
CA GLN A 57 -4.13 -12.75 21.20
C GLN A 57 -2.91 -12.18 20.48
N ALA A 58 -2.35 -12.94 19.52
CA ALA A 58 -1.23 -12.50 18.70
C ALA A 58 -1.59 -11.28 17.85
N LEU A 59 -2.80 -11.25 17.27
CA LEU A 59 -3.28 -10.13 16.48
C LEU A 59 -3.45 -8.86 17.32
N SER A 60 -3.95 -8.98 18.55
CA SER A 60 -4.11 -7.86 19.47
C SER A 60 -2.75 -7.31 19.90
N ALA A 61 -1.81 -8.19 20.24
CA ALA A 61 -0.45 -7.79 20.62
C ALA A 61 0.30 -7.04 19.51
N LEU A 62 -0.03 -7.31 18.23
CA LEU A 62 0.56 -6.60 17.09
C LEU A 62 0.08 -5.15 16.97
N LYS A 63 -1.13 -4.85 17.44
CA LYS A 63 -1.76 -3.52 17.34
C LYS A 63 -1.38 -2.57 18.49
N GLU A 64 -0.93 -3.12 19.61
CA GLU A 64 -0.52 -2.34 20.79
C GLU A 64 0.91 -1.79 20.70
N LYS A 65 1.60 -2.04 19.58
CA LYS A 65 2.90 -1.45 19.24
C LYS A 65 2.72 -0.22 18.35
#